data_AF-A0A6M0RHZ9-F1
#
_entry.id   AF-A0A6M0RHZ9-F1
#
_cell.length_a   1.000
_cell.length_b   1.000
_cell.length_c   1.000
_cell.angle_alpha   90.00
_cell.angle_beta   90.00
_cell.angle_gamma   90.00
#
_symmetry.space_group_name_H-M   'P 1'
#
loop_
_entity.id
_entity.type
_entity.pdbx_description
1 polymer ?
#
loop_
_entity_poly.entity_id
_entity_poly.type
_entity_poly.pdbx_seq_one_letter_code
_entity_poly.pdbx_strand_id
1 'polypeptide(L)'
;MKEIKKKIYSFLSGHFSDYQLKEDEDIFATGFINSMFAMQLVLFIEKEFQLTIRDEELDFENFRTVNAMTRLIENKVSVTTSH
;
A
#
# COMPACT_ATOMS: atom_id res chain seq x y z
N MET A 1 11.75 -1.45 5.09
CA MET A 1 11.15 -2.65 4.48
C MET A 1 10.20 -3.42 5.41
N LYS A 2 10.70 -4.11 6.46
CA LYS A 2 9.86 -5.03 7.27
C LYS A 2 8.67 -4.37 7.97
N GLU A 3 8.86 -3.18 8.54
CA GLU A 3 7.79 -2.46 9.25
C GLU A 3 6.68 -1.95 8.32
N ILE A 4 7.04 -1.42 7.14
CA ILE A 4 6.06 -0.93 6.15
C ILE A 4 5.16 -2.09 5.68
N LYS A 5 5.79 -3.20 5.27
CA LYS A 5 5.06 -4.43 4.89
C LYS A 5 4.13 -4.87 6.00
N LYS A 6 4.60 -4.94 7.24
CA LYS A 6 3.80 -5.37 8.39
C LYS A 6 2.56 -4.48 8.60
N LYS A 7 2.68 -3.16 8.46
CA LYS A 7 1.55 -2.23 8.55
C LYS A 7 0.52 -2.44 7.43
N ILE A 8 0.98 -2.60 6.18
CA ILE A 8 0.12 -2.90 5.04
C ILE A 8 -0.61 -4.23 5.26
N TYR A 9 0.11 -5.28 5.65
CA TYR A 9 -0.48 -6.58 5.97
C TYR A 9 -1.49 -6.49 7.11
N SER A 10 -1.22 -5.69 8.15
CA SER A 10 -2.16 -5.48 9.24
C SER A 10 -3.46 -4.83 8.74
N PHE A 11 -3.36 -3.82 7.88
CA PHE A 11 -4.53 -3.16 7.28
C PHE A 11 -5.33 -4.12 6.39
N LEU A 12 -4.64 -4.89 5.53
CA LEU A 12 -5.27 -5.87 4.65
C LEU A 12 -5.88 -7.03 5.47
N SER A 13 -5.21 -7.55 6.49
CA SER A 13 -5.75 -8.63 7.33
C SER A 13 -7.05 -8.26 8.05
N GLY A 14 -7.32 -6.97 8.29
CA GLY A 14 -8.61 -6.50 8.80
C GLY A 14 -9.76 -6.59 7.77
N HIS A 15 -9.44 -6.72 6.49
CA HIS A 15 -10.38 -6.83 5.37
C HIS A 15 -10.46 -8.23 4.76
N PHE A 16 -9.37 -8.99 4.82
CA PHE A 16 -9.28 -10.34 4.27
C PHE A 16 -9.33 -11.35 5.42
N SER A 17 -10.43 -12.09 5.54
CA SER A 17 -10.51 -13.20 6.51
C SER A 17 -9.59 -14.35 6.08
N ASP A 18 -8.52 -14.59 6.87
CA ASP A 18 -7.60 -15.73 6.75
C ASP A 18 -6.89 -15.90 5.39
N TYR A 19 -6.73 -14.82 4.62
CA TYR A 19 -6.00 -14.88 3.35
C TYR A 19 -4.51 -14.60 3.53
N GLN A 20 -3.67 -15.56 3.16
CA GLN A 20 -2.21 -15.37 3.08
C GLN A 20 -1.83 -14.73 1.75
N LEU A 21 -2.00 -13.41 1.66
CA LEU A 21 -1.59 -12.62 0.51
C LEU A 21 -0.06 -12.65 0.33
N LYS A 22 0.44 -13.03 -0.85
CA LYS A 22 1.88 -12.93 -1.15
C LYS A 22 2.28 -11.49 -1.49
N GLU A 23 3.56 -11.19 -1.28
CA GLU A 23 4.09 -9.84 -1.47
C GLU A 23 4.07 -9.36 -2.93
N ASP A 24 4.21 -10.29 -3.88
CA ASP A 24 4.15 -10.06 -5.33
C ASP A 24 2.78 -10.41 -5.92
N GLU A 25 1.79 -10.67 -5.07
CA GLU A 25 0.45 -11.00 -5.52
C GLU A 25 -0.32 -9.75 -5.93
N ASP A 26 -1.02 -9.85 -7.05
CA ASP A 26 -1.91 -8.80 -7.52
C ASP A 26 -3.19 -8.79 -6.67
N ILE A 27 -3.25 -7.86 -5.73
CA ILE A 27 -4.36 -7.73 -4.78
C ILE A 27 -5.68 -7.40 -5.48
N PHE A 28 -5.64 -6.79 -6.66
CA PHE A 28 -6.85 -6.47 -7.40
C PHE A 28 -7.34 -7.64 -8.24
N ALA A 29 -6.42 -8.47 -8.76
CA ALA A 29 -6.78 -9.70 -9.44
C ALA A 29 -7.43 -10.73 -8.50
N THR A 30 -7.17 -10.64 -7.19
CA THR A 30 -7.85 -11.48 -6.20
C THR A 30 -9.37 -11.20 -6.08
N GLY A 31 -9.84 -10.04 -6.56
CA GLY A 31 -11.24 -9.61 -6.45
C GLY A 31 -11.66 -9.12 -5.05
N PHE A 32 -10.76 -9.17 -4.07
CA PHE A 32 -11.01 -8.64 -2.71
C PHE A 32 -10.89 -7.11 -2.64
N ILE A 33 -10.14 -6.50 -3.56
CA ILE A 33 -9.90 -5.06 -3.63
C ILE A 33 -10.69 -4.45 -4.78
N ASN A 34 -11.41 -3.36 -4.49
CA ASN A 34 -12.07 -2.54 -5.48
C ASN A 34 -11.51 -1.10 -5.46
N SER A 35 -11.95 -0.24 -6.38
CA SER A 35 -11.51 1.16 -6.47
C SER A 35 -11.77 1.96 -5.18
N MET A 36 -12.83 1.66 -4.44
CA MET A 36 -13.12 2.30 -3.15
C MET A 36 -12.12 1.88 -2.07
N PHE A 37 -11.80 0.60 -1.99
CA PHE A 37 -10.81 0.10 -1.06
C PHE A 37 -9.42 0.64 -1.38
N ALA A 38 -9.06 0.74 -2.67
CA ALA A 38 -7.80 1.36 -3.09
C ALA A 38 -7.68 2.80 -2.57
N MET A 39 -8.75 3.60 -2.64
CA MET A 39 -8.75 4.95 -2.05
C MET A 39 -8.60 4.93 -0.52
N GLN A 40 -9.21 3.97 0.18
CA GLN A 40 -9.01 3.81 1.63
C GLN A 40 -7.57 3.43 1.97
N LEU A 41 -6.95 2.58 1.15
CA LEU A 41 -5.56 2.16 1.30
C LEU A 41 -4.59 3.32 1.09
N VAL A 42 -4.84 4.16 0.08
CA VAL A 42 -4.10 5.42 -0.14
C VAL A 42 -4.19 6.31 1.10
N LEU A 43 -5.41 6.60 1.58
CA LEU A 43 -5.63 7.43 2.76
C LEU A 43 -4.98 6.85 4.03
N PHE A 44 -4.98 5.53 4.18
CA PHE A 44 -4.30 4.85 5.26
C PHE A 44 -2.78 5.08 5.17
N ILE A 45 -2.18 4.86 4.01
CA ILE A 45 -0.74 5.06 3.79
C ILE A 45 -0.35 6.52 4.05
N GLU A 46 -1.11 7.48 3.51
CA GLU A 46 -0.85 8.91 3.72
C GLU A 46 -0.86 9.29 5.20
N LYS A 47 -1.87 8.82 5.95
CA LYS A 47 -1.99 9.10 7.38
C LYS A 47 -0.94 8.38 8.23
N GLU A 48 -0.72 7.10 7.96
CA GLU A 48 0.14 6.22 8.76
C GLU A 48 1.62 6.56 8.61
N PHE A 49 2.02 7.03 7.42
CA PHE A 49 3.39 7.40 7.10
C PHE A 49 3.62 8.92 6.98
N GLN A 50 2.57 9.72 7.17
CA GLN A 50 2.58 11.18 6.97
C GLN A 50 3.12 11.58 5.59
N LEU A 51 2.64 10.88 4.56
CA LEU A 51 3.03 11.07 3.17
C LEU A 51 1.87 11.66 2.39
N THR A 52 2.19 12.24 1.23
CA THR A 52 1.19 12.63 0.24
C THR A 52 1.45 11.86 -1.05
N ILE A 53 0.44 11.13 -1.51
CA ILE A 53 0.44 10.41 -2.78
C ILE A 53 -0.14 11.37 -3.82
N ARG A 54 0.62 11.68 -4.86
CA ARG A 54 0.15 12.54 -5.96
C ARG A 54 -0.71 11.73 -6.92
N ASP A 55 -1.57 12.40 -7.69
CA ASP A 55 -2.38 11.75 -8.73
C ASP A 55 -1.54 10.94 -9.73
N GLU A 56 -0.33 11.40 -10.05
CA GLU A 56 0.62 10.69 -10.91
C GLU A 56 1.08 9.34 -10.32
N GLU A 57 1.05 9.22 -9.00
CA GLU A 57 1.47 8.04 -8.25
C GLU A 57 0.29 7.13 -7.92
N LEU A 58 -0.96 7.61 -8.04
CA LEU A 58 -2.22 6.86 -7.97
C LEU A 58 -2.42 5.94 -9.18
N ASP A 59 -1.34 5.37 -9.69
CA ASP A 59 -1.39 4.33 -10.70
C ASP A 59 -1.60 2.98 -10.01
N PHE A 60 -2.48 2.18 -10.58
CA PHE A 60 -2.73 0.81 -10.16
C PHE A 60 -1.44 0.00 -10.06
N GLU A 61 -0.46 0.22 -10.95
CA GLU A 61 0.83 -0.47 -10.89
C GLU A 61 1.57 -0.26 -9.55
N ASN A 62 1.42 0.91 -8.92
CA ASN A 62 2.04 1.22 -7.64
C ASN A 62 1.29 0.62 -6.44
N PHE A 63 0.02 0.29 -6.61
CA PHE A 63 -0.84 -0.29 -5.56
C PHE A 63 -1.14 -1.77 -5.77
N ARG A 64 -0.69 -2.34 -6.89
CA ARG A 64 -1.02 -3.68 -7.35
C ARG A 64 -0.57 -4.78 -6.39
N THR A 65 0.61 -4.61 -5.81
CA THR A 65 1.24 -5.60 -4.95
C THR A 65 1.77 -4.95 -3.68
N VAL A 66 1.93 -5.74 -2.61
CA VAL A 66 2.51 -5.24 -1.36
C VAL A 66 3.93 -4.73 -1.58
N ASN A 67 4.69 -5.38 -2.46
CA ASN A 67 6.03 -4.93 -2.84
C ASN A 67 6.02 -3.56 -3.55
N ALA A 68 5.10 -3.34 -4.49
CA ALA A 68 4.97 -2.05 -5.18
C ALA A 68 4.65 -0.91 -4.20
N MET A 69 3.66 -1.13 -3.32
CA MET A 69 3.28 -0.16 -2.29
C MET A 69 4.43 0.11 -1.32
N THR A 70 5.12 -0.94 -0.87
CA THR A 70 6.26 -0.80 0.03
C THR A 70 7.34 0.07 -0.62
N ARG A 71 7.66 -0.19 -1.88
CA ARG A 71 8.68 0.57 -2.61
C ARG A 71 8.29 2.04 -2.78
N LEU A 72 7.02 2.33 -3.06
CA LEU A 72 6.50 3.70 -3.15
C LEU A 72 6.69 4.45 -1.83
N ILE A 73 6.28 3.83 -0.71
CA ILE A 73 6.40 4.41 0.63
C ILE A 73 7.87 4.60 0.99
N GLU A 74 8.74 3.64 0.70
CA GLU A 74 10.17 3.75 0.99
C GLU A 74 10.83 4.90 0.24
N ASN A 75 10.56 5.02 -1.06
CA ASN A 75 11.06 6.15 -1.84
C ASN A 75 10.62 7.48 -1.23
N LYS A 76 9.37 7.58 -0.78
CA LYS A 76 8.84 8.78 -0.15
C LYS A 76 9.48 9.08 1.21
N VAL A 77 9.55 8.10 2.11
CA VAL A 77 10.15 8.26 3.44
C VAL A 77 11.63 8.63 3.35
N SER A 78 12.37 8.01 2.42
CA SER A 78 13.78 8.35 2.18
C SER A 78 13.97 9.78 1.66
N VAL A 79 13.05 10.30 0.84
CA VAL A 79 13.12 11.66 0.31
C VAL A 79 12.69 12.70 1.36
N THR A 80 11.66 12.42 2.18
CA THR A 80 11.15 13.34 3.20
C THR A 80 12.11 13.55 4.38
N THR A 81 13.12 12.70 4.57
CA THR A 81 14.14 12.86 5.64
C THR A 81 15.25 13.87 5.27
N SER A 82 15.14 14.57 4.14
CA SER A 82 16.06 15.63 3.73
C SER A 82 15.35 16.98 3.65
N HIS A 83 14.96 17.57 4.79
CA HIS A 83 14.94 19.02 4.94
C HIS A 83 14.96 19.52 6.39
#